data_AF-K6V3D4-F1
#
_entry.id   AF-K6V3D4-F1
#
_cell.length_a   1.000
_cell.length_b   1.000
_cell.length_c   1.000
_cell.angle_alpha   90.00
_cell.angle_beta   90.00
_cell.angle_gamma   90.00
#
_symmetry.space_group_name_H-M   'P 1'
#
loop_
_entity.id
_entity.type
_entity.pdbx_description
1 polymer ?
#
loop_
_entity_poly.entity_id
_entity_poly.type
_entity_poly.pdbx_seq_one_letter_code
_entity_poly.pdbx_strand_id
1 'polypeptide(L)'
;MLLNKFFEEIGILGYCKDHTEAIDEDTYNDLKKLDELYESFYNFEKESPTEYHNRCEKGKKYVQEYENHKDTCNGNGNNSFCNELNNFRVIFNNQLESIKKCDNIEELPSFQRFPLSATIIVPVSLISVIIFFSFITYKYTPIGSWINPKLMKQKRYFNELLQEHENTQNSSYRRSYNIAYTLSE
;
A
#
# COMPACT_ATOMS: atom_id res chain seq x y z
N MET A 1 -29.07 -15.01 23.42
CA MET A 1 -29.85 -14.77 24.68
C MET A 1 -29.03 -14.03 25.74
N LEU A 2 -27.74 -14.33 25.93
CA LEU A 2 -26.86 -13.62 26.87
C LEU A 2 -26.60 -12.15 26.48
N LEU A 3 -26.37 -11.88 25.19
CA LEU A 3 -26.05 -10.54 24.68
C LEU A 3 -27.19 -9.52 24.91
N ASN A 4 -28.44 -9.92 24.63
CA ASN A 4 -29.60 -9.05 24.89
C ASN A 4 -29.75 -8.69 26.37
N LYS A 5 -29.43 -9.62 27.27
CA LYS A 5 -29.55 -9.40 28.71
C LYS A 5 -28.49 -8.42 29.21
N PHE A 6 -27.27 -8.51 28.67
CA PHE A 6 -26.18 -7.58 28.92
C PHE A 6 -26.51 -6.14 28.48
N PHE A 7 -27.14 -5.97 27.31
CA PHE A 7 -27.54 -4.65 26.81
C PHE A 7 -28.67 -3.99 27.62
N GLU A 8 -29.53 -4.78 28.26
CA GLU A 8 -30.59 -4.24 29.12
C GLU A 8 -30.08 -3.85 30.52
N GLU A 9 -29.06 -4.54 31.03
CA GLU A 9 -28.43 -4.22 32.33
C GLU A 9 -27.63 -2.91 32.28
N ILE A 10 -27.04 -2.57 31.14
CA ILE A 10 -26.31 -1.32 30.94
C ILE A 10 -27.15 -0.42 30.04
N GLY A 11 -28.06 0.37 30.64
CA GLY A 11 -29.06 1.17 29.91
C GLY A 11 -28.52 2.12 28.83
N ILE A 12 -27.23 2.43 28.85
CA ILE A 12 -26.52 3.22 27.81
C ILE A 12 -26.34 2.40 26.52
N LEU A 13 -26.15 1.07 26.64
CA LEU A 13 -26.01 0.15 25.51
C LEU A 13 -27.36 -0.24 24.88
N GLY A 14 -28.48 0.13 25.51
CA GLY A 14 -29.82 -0.05 24.92
C GLY A 14 -29.96 0.63 23.55
N TYR A 15 -29.27 1.75 23.34
CA TYR A 15 -29.20 2.44 22.04
C TYR A 15 -28.36 1.68 21.00
N CYS A 16 -27.40 0.86 21.45
CA CYS A 16 -26.58 0.04 20.58
C CYS A 16 -27.29 -1.23 20.11
N LYS A 17 -28.39 -1.63 20.78
CA LYS A 17 -29.14 -2.87 20.52
C LYS A 17 -29.57 -3.01 19.05
N ASP A 18 -30.05 -1.92 18.46
CA ASP A 18 -30.52 -1.89 17.06
C ASP A 18 -29.36 -1.76 16.05
N HIS A 19 -28.15 -1.46 16.53
CA HIS A 19 -26.91 -1.38 15.75
C HIS A 19 -25.97 -2.56 16.02
N THR A 20 -26.44 -3.57 16.75
CA THR A 20 -25.62 -4.73 17.08
C THR A 20 -25.74 -5.75 15.96
N GLU A 21 -24.65 -5.96 15.25
CA GLU A 21 -24.52 -7.10 14.35
C GLU A 21 -24.09 -8.34 15.13
N ALA A 22 -24.55 -9.51 14.70
CA ALA A 22 -24.04 -10.76 15.25
C ALA A 22 -22.56 -10.86 14.90
N ILE A 23 -21.71 -11.04 15.91
CA ILE A 23 -20.31 -11.38 15.70
C ILE A 23 -20.30 -12.75 15.04
N ASP A 24 -19.74 -12.83 13.84
CA ASP A 24 -19.58 -14.10 13.16
C ASP A 24 -18.56 -14.98 13.91
N GLU A 25 -18.61 -16.28 13.64
CA GLU A 25 -17.80 -17.26 14.35
C GLU A 25 -16.29 -17.01 14.16
N ASP A 26 -15.86 -16.56 12.98
CA ASP A 26 -14.44 -16.29 12.71
C ASP A 26 -13.97 -15.08 13.51
N THR A 27 -14.73 -13.99 13.49
CA THR A 27 -14.43 -12.79 14.30
C THR A 27 -14.43 -13.11 15.79
N TYR A 28 -15.38 -13.90 16.27
CA TYR A 28 -15.40 -14.32 17.68
C TYR A 28 -14.17 -15.15 18.06
N ASN A 29 -13.78 -16.09 17.20
CA ASN A 29 -12.59 -16.92 17.41
C ASN A 29 -11.31 -16.09 17.42
N ASP A 30 -11.21 -15.08 16.56
CA ASP A 30 -10.07 -14.17 16.54
C ASP A 30 -10.00 -13.28 17.79
N LEU A 31 -11.15 -12.76 18.26
CA LEU A 31 -11.23 -12.03 19.53
C LEU A 31 -10.81 -12.91 20.70
N LYS A 32 -11.23 -14.18 20.72
CA LYS A 32 -10.86 -15.13 21.78
C LYS A 32 -9.34 -15.37 21.83
N LYS A 33 -8.70 -15.58 20.68
CA LYS A 33 -7.23 -15.75 20.61
C LYS A 33 -6.49 -14.50 21.14
N LEU A 34 -6.96 -13.30 20.77
CA LEU A 34 -6.39 -12.05 21.26
C LEU A 34 -6.56 -11.91 22.77
N ASP A 35 -7.76 -12.20 23.28
CA ASP A 35 -8.06 -12.16 24.71
C ASP A 35 -7.15 -13.09 25.50
N GLU A 36 -7.00 -14.35 25.06
CA GLU A 36 -6.10 -15.32 25.68
C GLU A 36 -4.63 -14.85 25.68
N LEU A 37 -4.16 -14.24 24.58
CA LEU A 37 -2.81 -13.68 24.45
C LEU A 37 -2.59 -12.51 25.43
N TYR A 38 -3.52 -11.56 25.47
CA TYR A 38 -3.42 -10.37 26.30
C TYR A 38 -3.62 -10.66 27.79
N GLU A 39 -4.60 -11.48 28.17
CA GLU A 39 -4.78 -11.93 29.56
C GLU A 39 -3.50 -12.58 30.08
N SER A 40 -2.94 -13.50 29.30
CA SER A 40 -1.72 -14.22 29.67
C SER A 40 -0.55 -13.24 29.88
N PHE A 41 -0.46 -12.18 29.07
CA PHE A 41 0.58 -11.16 29.15
C PHE A 41 0.38 -10.21 30.35
N TYR A 42 -0.81 -9.65 30.55
CA TYR A 42 -1.07 -8.68 31.62
C TYR A 42 -1.09 -9.31 33.01
N ASN A 43 -1.53 -10.56 33.14
CA ASN A 43 -1.46 -11.27 34.42
C ASN A 43 -0.01 -11.40 34.89
N PHE A 44 0.94 -11.52 33.96
CA PHE A 44 2.37 -11.54 34.26
C PHE A 44 2.94 -10.16 34.62
N GLU A 45 2.49 -9.07 33.99
CA GLU A 45 2.92 -7.71 34.36
C GLU A 45 2.56 -7.38 35.82
N LYS A 46 1.50 -8.01 36.36
CA LYS A 46 1.04 -7.84 37.75
C LYS A 46 1.73 -8.75 38.76
N GLU A 47 2.43 -9.81 38.35
CA GLU A 47 3.11 -10.73 39.27
C GLU A 47 4.41 -10.11 39.84
N SER A 48 4.70 -10.36 41.13
CA SER A 48 5.88 -9.79 41.78
C SER A 48 7.19 -10.29 41.15
N PRO A 49 8.25 -9.47 41.09
CA PRO A 49 9.48 -9.76 40.33
C PRO A 49 10.35 -10.92 40.86
N THR A 50 9.86 -11.69 41.82
CA THR A 50 10.68 -12.48 42.75
C THR A 50 11.28 -13.75 42.14
N GLU A 51 10.89 -14.15 40.91
CA GLU A 51 11.48 -15.30 40.24
C GLU A 51 11.86 -14.99 38.79
N TYR A 52 13.14 -14.69 38.60
CA TYR A 52 13.78 -14.46 37.31
C TYR A 52 13.56 -15.60 36.30
N HIS A 53 13.68 -16.86 36.75
CA HIS A 53 13.56 -18.04 35.90
C HIS A 53 12.15 -18.17 35.31
N ASN A 54 11.14 -17.95 36.15
CA ASN A 54 9.72 -17.98 35.79
C ASN A 54 9.38 -16.91 34.74
N ARG A 55 9.97 -15.71 34.86
CA ARG A 55 9.82 -14.63 33.87
C ARG A 55 10.34 -15.00 32.49
N CYS A 56 11.46 -15.71 32.39
CA CYS A 56 12.04 -16.09 31.11
C CYS A 56 11.28 -17.22 30.41
N GLU A 57 10.84 -18.24 31.15
CA GLU A 57 10.01 -19.30 30.57
C GLU A 57 8.66 -18.76 30.07
N LYS A 58 8.03 -17.85 30.82
CA LYS A 58 6.82 -17.16 30.40
C LYS A 58 7.04 -16.27 29.17
N GLY A 59 8.14 -15.51 29.15
CA GLY A 59 8.56 -14.73 27.99
C GLY A 59 8.64 -15.57 26.70
N LYS A 60 9.25 -16.75 26.77
CA LYS A 60 9.31 -17.71 25.66
C LYS A 60 7.92 -18.19 25.23
N LYS A 61 7.01 -18.41 26.17
CA LYS A 61 5.63 -18.80 25.86
C LYS A 61 4.92 -17.71 25.05
N TYR A 62 5.08 -16.42 25.39
CA TYR A 62 4.47 -15.34 24.61
C TYR A 62 5.02 -15.23 23.19
N VAL A 63 6.33 -15.42 23.03
CA VAL A 63 6.95 -15.50 21.70
C VAL A 63 6.33 -16.64 20.90
N GLN A 64 6.19 -17.82 21.51
CA GLN A 64 5.60 -18.97 20.85
C GLN A 64 4.12 -18.75 20.47
N GLU A 65 3.30 -18.23 21.38
CA GLU A 65 1.88 -17.93 21.08
C GLU A 65 1.74 -16.89 19.97
N TYR A 66 2.56 -15.84 19.99
CA TYR A 66 2.63 -14.86 18.91
C TYR A 66 2.97 -15.51 17.57
N GLU A 67 4.00 -16.37 17.53
CA GLU A 67 4.42 -17.06 16.32
C GLU A 67 3.38 -18.05 15.78
N ASN A 68 2.58 -18.68 16.66
CA ASN A 68 1.49 -19.57 16.23
C ASN A 68 0.46 -18.87 15.34
N HIS A 69 0.32 -17.55 15.46
CA HIS A 69 -0.62 -16.75 14.66
C HIS A 69 -0.02 -16.22 13.35
N LYS A 70 1.27 -16.49 13.08
CA LYS A 70 1.97 -16.02 11.88
C LYS A 70 1.24 -16.36 10.58
N ASP A 71 0.77 -17.60 10.46
CA ASP A 71 0.10 -18.06 9.24
C ASP A 71 -1.29 -17.47 9.06
N THR A 72 -1.95 -17.07 10.14
CA THR A 72 -3.23 -16.34 10.08
C THR A 72 -3.04 -14.97 9.41
N CYS A 73 -1.87 -14.37 9.58
CA CYS A 73 -1.53 -13.05 9.03
C CYS A 73 -0.77 -13.09 7.69
N ASN A 74 -0.34 -14.28 7.25
CA ASN A 74 0.32 -14.46 5.97
C ASN A 74 -0.71 -14.40 4.82
N GLY A 75 -0.61 -13.37 3.97
CA GLY A 75 -1.42 -13.23 2.74
C GLY A 75 -2.66 -12.35 2.87
N ASN A 76 -3.21 -12.20 4.08
CA ASN A 76 -4.35 -11.34 4.43
C ASN A 76 -3.98 -10.25 5.45
N GLY A 77 -2.76 -9.69 5.33
CA GLY A 77 -2.09 -8.88 6.36
C GLY A 77 -2.75 -7.59 6.83
N ASN A 78 -4.01 -7.32 6.47
CA ASN A 78 -4.79 -6.15 6.89
C ASN A 78 -6.19 -6.53 7.42
N ASN A 79 -6.36 -7.67 8.10
CA ASN A 79 -7.56 -7.89 8.90
C ASN A 79 -7.37 -7.30 10.32
N SER A 80 -8.49 -7.01 11.00
CA SER A 80 -8.48 -6.38 12.33
C SER A 80 -7.67 -7.18 13.34
N PHE A 81 -7.71 -8.53 13.25
CA PHE A 81 -6.93 -9.43 14.09
C PHE A 81 -5.42 -9.20 13.95
N CYS A 82 -4.89 -9.16 12.73
CA CYS A 82 -3.47 -8.98 12.47
C CYS A 82 -2.96 -7.58 12.83
N ASN A 83 -3.81 -6.55 12.67
CA ASN A 83 -3.48 -5.21 13.15
C ASN A 83 -3.31 -5.20 14.67
N GLU A 84 -4.22 -5.86 15.39
CA GLU A 84 -4.14 -5.95 16.85
C GLU A 84 -2.97 -6.81 17.33
N LEU A 85 -2.68 -7.91 16.63
CA LEU A 85 -1.49 -8.72 16.89
C LEU A 85 -0.19 -7.90 16.68
N ASN A 86 -0.16 -6.99 15.71
CA ASN A 86 0.96 -6.06 15.54
C ASN A 86 1.02 -4.98 16.65
N ASN A 87 -0.11 -4.58 17.24
CA ASN A 87 -0.11 -3.73 18.43
C ASN A 87 0.51 -4.47 19.62
N PHE A 88 0.11 -5.73 19.84
CA PHE A 88 0.72 -6.60 20.85
C PHE A 88 2.24 -6.69 20.69
N ARG A 89 2.71 -6.90 19.45
CA ARG A 89 4.14 -6.91 19.11
C ARG A 89 4.88 -5.68 19.62
N VAL A 90 4.31 -4.48 19.41
CA VAL A 90 4.89 -3.21 19.85
C VAL A 90 4.95 -3.15 21.39
N ILE A 91 3.86 -3.55 22.06
CA ILE A 91 3.79 -3.57 23.53
C ILE A 91 4.84 -4.52 24.10
N PHE A 92 4.92 -5.75 23.59
CA PHE A 92 5.88 -6.76 24.04
C PHE A 92 7.33 -6.30 23.81
N ASN A 93 7.66 -5.81 22.60
CA ASN A 93 9.02 -5.36 22.28
C ASN A 93 9.44 -4.16 23.15
N ASN A 94 8.52 -3.25 23.50
CA ASN A 94 8.80 -2.17 24.44
C ASN A 94 9.10 -2.71 25.85
N GLN A 95 8.40 -3.77 26.28
CA GLN A 95 8.64 -4.42 27.57
C GLN A 95 9.85 -5.36 27.56
N LEU A 96 10.45 -5.62 26.39
CA LEU A 96 11.58 -6.53 26.24
C LEU A 96 12.76 -6.10 27.14
N GLU A 97 12.94 -4.81 27.42
CA GLU A 97 13.99 -4.35 28.35
C GLU A 97 13.88 -4.96 29.75
N SER A 98 12.65 -5.17 30.23
CA SER A 98 12.39 -5.84 31.51
C SER A 98 12.66 -7.35 31.47
N ILE A 99 12.67 -7.92 30.25
CA ILE A 99 12.86 -9.34 29.96
C ILE A 99 14.29 -9.62 29.46
N LYS A 100 15.07 -8.62 29.00
CA LYS A 100 16.42 -8.75 28.38
C LYS A 100 17.44 -9.52 29.21
N LYS A 101 17.21 -9.68 30.51
CA LYS A 101 18.05 -10.55 31.34
C LYS A 101 17.90 -12.03 30.91
N CYS A 102 16.77 -12.40 30.34
CA CYS A 102 16.52 -13.71 29.78
C CYS A 102 17.36 -13.95 28.52
N ASP A 103 18.23 -14.95 28.58
CA ASP A 103 18.95 -15.41 27.41
C ASP A 103 17.95 -15.95 26.36
N ASN A 104 18.15 -15.56 25.10
CA ASN A 104 17.42 -16.05 23.91
C ASN A 104 15.94 -15.61 23.77
N ILE A 105 15.59 -14.39 24.21
CA ILE A 105 14.31 -13.77 23.84
C ILE A 105 14.60 -12.57 22.93
N GLU A 106 14.24 -12.71 21.66
CA GLU A 106 14.43 -11.68 20.64
C GLU A 106 13.16 -10.84 20.45
N GLU A 107 13.31 -9.71 19.76
CA GLU A 107 12.16 -8.90 19.34
C GLU A 107 11.24 -9.69 18.41
N LEU A 108 9.94 -9.54 18.62
CA LEU A 108 8.95 -10.18 17.78
C LEU A 108 8.97 -9.58 16.37
N PRO A 109 9.03 -10.42 15.32
CA PRO A 109 9.04 -9.97 13.94
C PRO A 109 7.66 -9.47 13.52
N SER A 110 7.58 -8.52 12.59
CA SER A 110 6.29 -8.15 12.00
C SER A 110 5.84 -9.18 10.97
N PHE A 111 4.58 -9.60 11.05
CA PHE A 111 3.94 -10.46 10.04
C PHE A 111 3.30 -9.67 8.89
N GLN A 112 3.21 -8.34 9.01
CA GLN A 112 2.56 -7.52 8.00
C GLN A 112 3.47 -7.35 6.78
N ARG A 113 3.06 -7.90 5.64
CA ARG A 113 3.72 -7.64 4.35
C ARG A 113 3.41 -6.21 3.91
N PHE A 114 4.29 -5.29 4.29
CA PHE A 114 4.31 -3.86 3.94
C PHE A 114 3.01 -3.11 4.31
N PRO A 115 3.08 -2.05 5.14
CA PRO A 115 1.94 -1.15 5.24
C PRO A 115 1.70 -0.56 3.84
N LEU A 116 0.51 -0.77 3.26
CA LEU A 116 0.14 -0.26 1.92
C LEU A 116 0.42 1.24 1.75
N SER A 117 0.49 1.99 2.85
CA SER A 117 0.92 3.39 2.89
C SER A 117 2.35 3.58 2.37
N ALA A 118 3.33 2.77 2.78
CA ALA A 118 4.73 2.95 2.39
C ALA A 118 4.98 2.61 0.91
N THR A 119 4.27 1.63 0.37
CA THR A 119 4.49 1.14 -1.01
C THR A 119 3.90 2.06 -2.07
N ILE A 120 2.84 2.82 -1.75
CA ILE A 120 2.21 3.76 -2.68
C ILE A 120 2.83 5.17 -2.60
N ILE A 121 3.30 5.59 -1.42
CA ILE A 121 3.89 6.92 -1.22
C ILE A 121 5.13 7.14 -2.11
N VAL A 122 5.96 6.11 -2.28
CA VAL A 122 7.20 6.21 -3.09
C VAL A 122 6.93 6.51 -4.56
N PRO A 123 6.12 5.73 -5.31
CA PRO A 123 5.84 6.04 -6.71
C PRO A 123 5.04 7.34 -6.88
N VAL A 124 4.09 7.64 -5.98
CA VAL A 124 3.27 8.85 -6.07
C VAL A 124 4.11 10.10 -5.85
N SER A 125 4.97 10.12 -4.83
CA SER A 125 5.84 11.26 -4.56
C SER A 125 6.82 11.53 -5.72
N LEU A 126 7.39 10.48 -6.32
CA LEU A 126 8.26 10.62 -7.50
C LEU A 126 7.51 11.25 -8.68
N ILE A 127 6.30 10.78 -8.98
CA ILE A 127 5.47 11.34 -10.07
C ILE A 127 5.13 12.81 -9.78
N SER A 128 4.71 13.14 -8.56
CA SER A 128 4.36 14.51 -8.16
C SER A 128 5.55 15.46 -8.30
N VAL A 129 6.75 15.03 -7.90
CA VAL A 129 7.98 15.80 -8.01
C VAL A 129 8.31 16.07 -9.48
N ILE A 130 8.21 15.08 -10.37
CA ILE A 130 8.47 15.24 -11.81
C ILE A 130 7.49 16.24 -12.44
N ILE A 131 6.21 16.16 -12.12
CA ILE A 131 5.18 17.08 -12.62
C ILE A 131 5.47 18.50 -12.15
N PHE A 132 5.81 18.68 -10.87
CA PHE A 132 6.10 19.99 -10.29
C PHE A 132 7.35 20.64 -10.91
N PHE A 133 8.43 19.88 -11.06
CA PHE A 133 9.64 20.36 -11.74
C PHE A 133 9.40 20.67 -13.21
N SER A 134 8.58 19.87 -13.91
CA SER A 134 8.20 20.11 -15.30
C SER A 134 7.37 21.40 -15.45
N PHE A 135 6.45 21.68 -14.52
CA PHE A 135 5.67 22.92 -14.51
C PHE A 135 6.55 24.17 -14.26
N ILE A 136 7.48 24.09 -13.31
CA ILE A 136 8.43 25.18 -13.03
C ILE A 136 9.34 25.41 -14.25
N THR A 137 9.95 24.36 -14.80
CA THR A 137 10.84 24.51 -15.96
C THR A 137 10.09 25.03 -17.18
N TYR A 138 8.85 24.58 -17.43
CA TYR A 138 8.01 25.09 -18.50
C TYR A 138 7.68 26.58 -18.35
N LYS A 139 7.38 27.04 -17.13
CA LYS A 139 6.99 28.43 -16.86
C LYS A 139 8.16 29.41 -16.78
N TYR A 140 9.31 28.97 -16.24
CA TYR A 140 10.43 29.86 -15.89
C TYR A 140 11.66 29.67 -16.79
N THR A 141 11.74 28.60 -17.56
CA THR A 141 12.83 28.42 -18.54
C THR A 141 12.31 28.83 -19.92
N PRO A 142 12.93 29.80 -20.64
CA PRO A 142 12.45 30.28 -21.93
C PRO A 142 12.80 29.29 -23.06
N ILE A 143 12.58 27.99 -22.83
CA ILE A 143 12.84 26.94 -23.82
C ILE A 143 11.90 27.10 -25.02
N GLY A 144 10.74 27.73 -24.82
CA GLY A 144 9.83 28.13 -25.91
C GLY A 144 10.51 29.00 -26.98
N SER A 145 11.36 29.96 -26.59
CA SER A 145 12.12 30.78 -27.55
C SER A 145 13.23 30.01 -28.28
N TRP A 146 13.69 28.88 -27.73
CA TRP A 146 14.77 28.08 -28.33
C TRP A 146 14.24 26.90 -29.17
N ILE A 147 13.08 26.34 -28.79
CA ILE A 147 12.42 25.23 -29.49
C ILE A 147 11.55 25.73 -30.64
N ASN A 148 10.82 26.85 -30.51
CA ASN A 148 9.99 27.38 -31.60
C ASN A 148 10.75 27.54 -32.94
N PRO A 149 11.95 28.15 -32.99
CA PRO A 149 12.66 28.29 -34.26
C PRO A 149 13.11 26.94 -34.84
N LYS A 150 13.40 25.93 -34.00
CA LYS A 150 13.75 24.57 -34.47
C LYS A 150 12.52 23.85 -35.05
N LEU A 151 11.37 23.91 -34.36
CA LEU A 151 10.12 23.33 -34.84
C LEU A 151 9.62 24.01 -36.12
N MET A 152 9.77 25.33 -36.22
CA MET A 152 9.38 26.09 -37.41
C MET A 152 10.26 25.77 -38.63
N LYS A 153 11.56 25.52 -38.43
CA LYS A 153 12.47 25.02 -39.49
C LYS A 153 12.10 23.62 -39.96
N GLN A 154 11.77 22.71 -39.04
CA GLN A 154 11.39 21.34 -39.40
C GLN A 154 10.06 21.30 -40.16
N LYS A 155 9.08 22.13 -39.75
CA LYS A 155 7.81 22.30 -40.47
C LYS A 155 8.01 22.82 -41.89
N ARG A 156 8.94 23.78 -42.08
CA ARG A 156 9.27 24.31 -43.41
C ARG A 156 9.86 23.24 -44.33
N TYR A 157 10.80 22.43 -43.82
CA TYR A 157 11.38 21.31 -44.56
C TYR A 157 10.33 20.26 -44.97
N PHE A 158 9.41 19.90 -44.06
CA PHE A 158 8.32 18.97 -44.39
C PHE A 158 7.36 19.53 -45.44
N ASN A 159 7.04 20.82 -45.39
CA ASN A 159 6.20 21.46 -46.38
C ASN A 159 6.87 21.50 -47.76
N GLU A 160 8.18 21.74 -47.82
CA GLU A 160 8.97 21.69 -49.06
C GLU A 160 8.96 20.27 -49.66
N LEU A 161 9.14 19.23 -48.85
CA LEU A 161 9.04 17.82 -49.31
C LEU A 161 7.64 17.42 -49.78
N LEU A 162 6.59 17.87 -49.09
CA LEU A 162 5.21 17.63 -49.50
C LEU A 162 4.89 18.29 -50.84
N GLN A 163 5.34 19.53 -51.02
CA GLN A 163 5.16 20.27 -52.28
C GLN A 163 5.92 19.62 -53.44
N GLU A 164 7.13 19.10 -53.19
CA GLU A 164 7.91 18.36 -54.18
C GLU A 164 7.24 17.04 -54.60
N HIS A 165 6.68 16.30 -53.64
CA HIS A 165 5.94 15.07 -53.91
C HIS A 165 4.67 15.33 -54.74
N GLU A 166 3.92 16.39 -54.41
CA GLU A 166 2.70 16.77 -55.12
C GLU A 166 2.99 17.22 -56.57
N ASN A 167 4.05 17.99 -56.77
CA ASN A 167 4.49 18.41 -58.10
C ASN A 167 4.99 17.21 -58.95
N THR A 168 5.70 16.27 -58.33
CA THR A 168 6.17 15.04 -58.98
C THR A 168 4.99 14.15 -59.38
N GLN A 169 3.98 14.01 -58.52
CA GLN A 169 2.76 13.26 -58.81
C GLN A 169 1.93 13.91 -59.92
N ASN A 170 1.77 15.24 -59.93
CA ASN A 170 1.07 15.98 -60.99
C ASN A 170 1.78 15.89 -62.35
N SER A 171 3.11 15.92 -62.37
CA SER A 171 3.88 15.76 -63.61
C SER A 171 3.80 14.33 -64.16
N SER A 172 3.84 13.32 -63.28
CA SER A 172 3.64 11.90 -63.63
C SER A 172 2.23 11.65 -64.18
N TYR A 173 1.21 12.22 -63.52
CA TYR A 173 -0.18 12.16 -63.96
C TYR A 173 -0.32 12.78 -65.35
N ARG A 174 0.17 14.02 -65.59
CA ARG A 174 0.18 14.64 -66.93
C ARG A 174 0.89 13.79 -67.99
N ARG A 175 2.00 13.14 -67.65
CA ARG A 175 2.74 12.27 -68.58
C ARG A 175 1.92 11.03 -68.96
N SER A 176 1.18 10.46 -68.02
CA SER A 176 0.30 9.30 -68.25
C SER A 176 -0.87 9.63 -69.18
N TYR A 177 -1.51 10.80 -69.03
CA TYR A 177 -2.54 11.26 -69.97
C TYR A 177 -1.98 11.48 -71.37
N ASN A 178 -0.79 12.05 -71.50
CA ASN A 178 -0.18 12.29 -72.82
C ASN A 178 0.20 10.99 -73.56
N ILE A 179 0.43 9.87 -72.86
CA ILE A 179 0.71 8.56 -73.46
C ILE A 179 -0.59 7.87 -73.93
N ALA A 180 -1.72 8.13 -73.26
CA ALA A 180 -3.00 7.49 -73.58
C ALA A 180 -3.66 8.03 -74.86
N TYR A 181 -3.36 9.26 -75.29
CA TYR A 181 -3.94 9.86 -76.50
C TYR A 181 -3.15 9.58 -77.79
N THR A 182 -1.99 8.91 -77.73
CA THR A 182 -1.17 8.60 -78.92
C THR A 182 -1.33 7.16 -79.45
N LEU A 183 -2.38 6.45 -79.03
CA LEU A 183 -2.71 5.09 -79.50
C LEU A 183 -4.17 5.04 -79.98
N SER A 184 -4.51 5.90 -80.95
CA SER A 184 -5.71 5.79 -81.76
C SER A 184 -5.55 6.60 -83.05
N GLU A 185 -4.71 6.11 -83.97
CA GLU A 185 -4.94 5.98 -85.42
C GLU A 185 -3.70 5.37 -86.10
#